data_AF-A0A0F9S397-F1
#
_entry.id   AF-A0A0F9S397-F1
#
_cell.length_a   1.000
_cell.length_b   1.000
_cell.length_c   1.000
_cell.angle_alpha   90.00
_cell.angle_beta   90.00
_cell.angle_gamma   90.00
#
_symmetry.space_group_name_H-M   'P 1'
#
loop_
_entity.id
_entity.type
_entity.pdbx_description
1 polymer ?
#
loop_
_entity_poly.entity_id
_entity_poly.type
_entity_poly.pdbx_seq_one_letter_code
_entity_poly.pdbx_strand_id
1 'polypeptide(L)'
;MKRTRSSLPSDPGYVQGSGVTPRRGLSTQAQHFLLQSPSPNILSIDAGFTKFGWAVFSNHEPIACGVIQNKAVDKKTVAVSNEYQTMASFLARALRGIYTEHNCQALVGELPHGGGLSARAVSHMNMSTAIVGAVTGLLDIPCEFCSPTDVKIATCGTTTASKLEMMKRIIEMYNGYWDTKRVRCKASVKYPEGYREDYIWNFRGGRYGSGLFEHVADSCGAYLALADSNLIKLLGS
;
A
#
# COMPACT_ATOMS: atom_id res chain seq x y z
N MET A 1 25.18 -13.31 47.84
CA MET A 1 24.05 -12.49 47.34
C MET A 1 22.74 -13.16 47.71
N LYS A 2 22.01 -12.63 48.69
CA LYS A 2 20.74 -13.17 49.19
C LYS A 2 19.60 -12.73 48.25
N ARG A 3 18.93 -13.69 47.61
CA ARG A 3 17.73 -13.44 46.79
C ARG A 3 16.51 -13.29 47.71
N THR A 4 15.97 -12.08 47.79
CA THR A 4 14.68 -11.78 48.42
C THR A 4 13.55 -12.24 47.50
N ARG A 5 12.64 -13.07 48.04
CA ARG A 5 11.38 -13.46 47.38
C ARG A 5 10.41 -12.28 47.45
N SER A 6 9.99 -11.75 46.31
CA SER A 6 8.87 -10.81 46.23
C SER A 6 7.56 -11.60 46.19
N SER A 7 6.71 -11.41 47.19
CA SER A 7 5.34 -11.90 47.25
C SER A 7 4.46 -11.19 46.22
N LEU A 8 3.81 -11.97 45.36
CA LEU A 8 2.68 -11.51 44.56
C LEU A 8 1.45 -11.35 45.46
N PRO A 9 0.63 -10.30 45.30
CA PRO A 9 -0.68 -10.25 45.91
C PRO A 9 -1.69 -11.03 45.05
N SER A 10 -2.37 -11.96 45.70
CA SER A 10 -3.65 -12.55 45.28
C SER A 10 -4.79 -11.66 45.76
N ASP A 11 -5.70 -11.25 44.88
CA ASP A 11 -7.14 -11.57 45.05
C ASP A 11 -8.01 -11.24 43.83
N PRO A 12 -9.16 -11.94 43.66
CA PRO A 12 -10.06 -11.85 42.51
C PRO A 12 -11.24 -10.90 42.77
N GLY A 13 -11.39 -9.89 41.93
CA GLY A 13 -12.58 -9.04 41.90
C GLY A 13 -13.58 -9.50 40.84
N TYR A 14 -14.53 -10.36 41.21
CA TYR A 14 -15.70 -10.69 40.39
C TYR A 14 -16.76 -9.59 40.59
N VAL A 15 -16.98 -8.75 39.58
CA VAL A 15 -18.04 -7.73 39.59
C VAL A 15 -19.33 -8.35 39.04
N GLN A 16 -20.31 -8.58 39.90
CA GLN A 16 -21.70 -8.83 39.48
C GLN A 16 -22.34 -7.50 39.06
N GLY A 17 -22.45 -7.29 37.74
CA GLY A 17 -23.14 -6.16 37.13
C GLY A 17 -24.59 -6.49 36.77
N SER A 18 -25.50 -5.90 37.55
CA SER A 18 -26.85 -5.39 37.23
C SER A 18 -27.51 -5.69 35.87
N GLY A 19 -28.79 -6.05 35.95
CA GLY A 19 -29.66 -6.37 34.84
C GLY A 19 -29.76 -5.31 33.74
N VAL A 20 -29.68 -5.79 32.50
CA VAL A 20 -29.92 -5.03 31.29
C VAL A 20 -31.41 -4.73 31.19
N THR A 21 -31.79 -3.49 31.50
CA THR A 21 -33.10 -2.97 31.12
C THR A 21 -33.16 -2.77 29.60
N PRO A 22 -34.33 -2.98 28.96
CA PRO A 22 -34.46 -2.79 27.51
C PRO A 22 -34.20 -1.31 27.17
N ARG A 23 -33.16 -1.04 26.39
CA ARG A 23 -32.82 0.33 25.98
C ARG A 23 -33.96 0.89 25.14
N ARG A 24 -34.52 2.03 25.58
CA ARG A 24 -35.42 2.88 24.79
C ARG A 24 -34.76 3.15 23.43
N GLY A 25 -35.54 2.99 22.35
CA GLY A 25 -35.07 3.17 20.98
C GLY A 25 -34.32 4.48 20.79
N LEU A 26 -33.16 4.41 20.13
CA LEU A 26 -32.38 5.57 19.72
C LEU A 26 -33.29 6.51 18.92
N SER A 27 -33.20 7.82 19.19
CA SER A 27 -33.96 8.82 18.44
C SER A 27 -33.60 8.75 16.96
N THR A 28 -34.56 9.06 16.09
CA THR A 28 -34.42 9.07 14.64
C THR A 28 -33.23 9.91 14.16
N GLN A 29 -32.80 10.91 14.94
CA GLN A 29 -31.60 11.71 14.66
C GLN A 29 -30.29 10.95 14.90
N ALA A 30 -30.20 10.09 15.92
CA ALA A 30 -29.03 9.25 16.15
C ALA A 30 -28.87 8.17 15.06
N GLN A 31 -29.98 7.68 14.51
CA GLN A 31 -29.96 6.76 13.36
C GLN A 31 -29.49 7.45 12.07
N HIS A 32 -29.86 8.72 11.86
CA HIS A 32 -29.40 9.49 10.71
C HIS A 32 -27.91 9.86 10.80
N PHE A 33 -27.39 10.10 12.02
CA PHE A 33 -25.97 10.40 12.23
C PHE A 33 -25.07 9.18 11.98
N LEU A 34 -25.53 7.98 12.36
CA LEU A 34 -24.79 6.73 12.11
C LEU A 34 -24.69 6.36 10.62
N LEU A 35 -25.59 6.88 9.78
CA LEU A 35 -25.55 6.68 8.32
C LEU A 35 -24.65 7.69 7.58
N GLN A 36 -24.01 8.62 8.29
CA GLN A 36 -23.17 9.67 7.69
C GLN A 36 -21.70 9.62 8.12
N SER A 37 -21.29 8.59 8.88
CA SER A 37 -19.86 8.42 9.14
C SER A 37 -19.12 8.20 7.83
N PRO A 38 -18.07 8.99 7.54
CA PRO A 38 -17.31 8.82 6.31
C PRO A 38 -16.69 7.43 6.31
N SER A 39 -16.79 6.75 5.17
CA SER A 39 -16.22 5.42 5.00
C SER A 39 -14.73 5.42 5.30
N PRO A 40 -14.22 4.36 5.92
CA PRO A 40 -12.82 4.28 6.30
C PRO A 40 -11.92 4.38 5.07
N ASN A 41 -10.85 5.17 5.19
CA ASN A 41 -9.83 5.23 4.17
C ASN A 41 -8.80 4.12 4.40
N ILE A 42 -8.44 3.41 3.34
CA ILE A 42 -7.49 2.30 3.37
C ILE A 42 -6.30 2.65 2.49
N LEU A 43 -5.10 2.57 3.04
CA LEU A 43 -3.87 2.81 2.28
C LEU A 43 -3.39 1.50 1.67
N SER A 44 -3.39 1.40 0.35
CA SER A 44 -2.78 0.29 -0.38
C SER A 44 -1.40 0.65 -0.90
N ILE A 45 -0.44 -0.28 -0.81
CA ILE A 45 0.97 -0.02 -1.18
C ILE A 45 1.57 -1.10 -2.08
N ASP A 46 2.52 -0.67 -2.89
CA ASP A 46 3.53 -1.49 -3.56
C ASP A 46 4.92 -1.08 -3.04
N ALA A 47 5.48 -1.92 -2.17
CA ALA A 47 6.62 -1.60 -1.34
C ALA A 47 7.96 -1.74 -2.09
N GLY A 48 8.37 -0.69 -2.82
CA GLY A 48 9.72 -0.60 -3.40
C GLY A 48 10.60 0.47 -2.73
N PHE A 49 11.88 0.15 -2.53
CA PHE A 49 12.83 1.05 -1.86
C PHE A 49 13.21 2.29 -2.69
N THR A 50 13.26 2.15 -4.01
CA THR A 50 13.54 3.27 -4.93
C THR A 50 12.26 3.93 -5.44
N LYS A 51 11.21 3.13 -5.67
CA LYS A 51 9.90 3.57 -6.13
C LYS A 51 8.87 2.86 -5.27
N PHE A 52 8.11 3.63 -4.49
CA PHE A 52 7.10 3.10 -3.61
C PHE A 52 5.74 3.56 -4.11
N GLY A 53 4.97 2.64 -4.67
CA GLY A 53 3.61 2.90 -5.14
C GLY A 53 2.64 2.98 -3.97
N TRP A 54 1.64 3.84 -4.10
CA TRP A 54 0.55 3.89 -3.14
C TRP A 54 -0.76 4.35 -3.79
N ALA A 55 -1.87 3.88 -3.23
CA ALA A 55 -3.22 4.32 -3.54
C ALA A 55 -4.07 4.32 -2.26
N VAL A 56 -4.84 5.38 -2.03
CA VAL A 56 -5.82 5.44 -0.93
C VAL A 56 -7.19 5.13 -1.48
N PHE A 57 -7.87 4.17 -0.85
CA PHE A 57 -9.21 3.73 -1.19
C PHE A 57 -10.24 4.22 -0.17
N SER A 58 -11.41 4.60 -0.65
CA SER A 58 -12.61 4.86 0.15
C SER A 58 -13.80 4.31 -0.61
N ASN A 59 -14.66 3.50 0.02
CA ASN A 59 -15.78 2.83 -0.65
C ASN A 59 -15.38 2.07 -1.92
N HIS A 60 -14.29 1.29 -1.87
CA HIS A 60 -13.74 0.55 -3.01
C HIS A 60 -13.26 1.40 -4.21
N GLU A 61 -13.26 2.72 -4.08
CA GLU A 61 -12.79 3.66 -5.09
C GLU A 61 -11.46 4.30 -4.67
N PRO A 62 -10.45 4.35 -5.56
CA PRO A 62 -9.21 5.06 -5.27
C PRO A 62 -9.46 6.57 -5.32
N ILE A 63 -9.22 7.25 -4.21
CA ILE A 63 -9.44 8.71 -4.06
C ILE A 63 -8.14 9.50 -4.26
N ALA A 64 -6.98 8.88 -4.04
CA ALA A 64 -5.66 9.47 -4.26
C ALA A 64 -4.63 8.38 -4.56
N CYS A 65 -3.59 8.70 -5.32
CA CYS A 65 -2.50 7.76 -5.59
C CYS A 65 -1.21 8.48 -5.97
N GLY A 66 -0.08 7.78 -5.85
CA GLY A 66 1.20 8.33 -6.22
C GLY A 66 2.35 7.35 -6.16
N VAL A 67 3.55 7.87 -6.41
CA VAL A 67 4.80 7.12 -6.26
C VAL A 67 5.80 7.98 -5.51
N ILE A 68 6.28 7.49 -4.37
CA ILE A 68 7.43 8.09 -3.71
C ILE A 68 8.67 7.62 -4.46
N GLN A 69 9.40 8.56 -5.06
CA GLN A 69 10.63 8.26 -5.79
C GLN A 69 11.83 8.76 -5.03
N ASN A 70 12.73 7.84 -4.73
CA ASN A 70 14.03 8.20 -4.20
C ASN A 70 15.02 8.38 -5.34
N LYS A 71 15.74 9.50 -5.33
CA LYS A 71 16.82 9.75 -6.29
C LYS A 71 18.12 9.36 -5.63
N ALA A 72 18.89 8.52 -6.31
CA ALA A 72 20.25 8.22 -5.87
C ALA A 72 21.05 9.52 -5.74
N VAL A 73 21.92 9.58 -4.74
CA VAL A 73 22.80 10.74 -4.57
C VAL A 73 23.94 10.61 -5.58
N ASP A 74 24.01 11.52 -6.56
CA ASP A 74 25.05 11.50 -7.61
C ASP A 74 26.49 11.68 -7.09
N LYS A 75 26.66 11.98 -5.80
CA LYS A 75 27.96 12.20 -5.17
C LYS A 75 28.63 10.87 -4.82
N LYS A 76 29.69 10.53 -5.57
CA LYS A 76 30.57 9.36 -5.35
C LYS A 76 31.19 9.27 -3.94
N THR A 77 31.16 10.35 -3.17
CA THR A 77 31.78 10.41 -1.82
C THR A 77 30.87 9.95 -0.70
N VAL A 78 29.57 9.73 -0.97
CA VAL A 78 28.63 9.28 0.07
C VAL A 78 28.73 7.76 0.21
N ALA A 79 28.95 7.29 1.43
CA ALA A 79 28.90 5.86 1.73
C ALA A 79 27.50 5.32 1.45
N VAL A 80 27.42 4.15 0.78
CA VAL A 80 26.15 3.50 0.40
C VAL A 80 25.24 3.26 1.62
N SER A 81 25.82 2.95 2.78
CA SER A 81 25.07 2.79 4.03
C SER A 81 24.34 4.07 4.46
N ASN A 82 24.99 5.23 4.32
CA ASN A 82 24.39 6.52 4.67
C ASN A 82 23.28 6.90 3.69
N GLU A 83 23.45 6.56 2.41
CA GLU A 83 22.39 6.69 1.41
C GLU A 83 21.17 5.84 1.83
N TYR A 84 21.36 4.55 2.14
CA TYR A 84 20.25 3.67 2.54
C TYR A 84 19.55 4.15 3.81
N GLN A 85 20.29 4.62 4.81
CA GLN A 85 19.70 5.22 6.02
C GLN A 85 18.84 6.45 5.67
N THR A 86 19.34 7.32 4.80
CA THR A 86 18.62 8.52 4.34
C THR A 86 17.36 8.13 3.59
N MET A 87 17.46 7.14 2.69
CA MET A 87 16.34 6.63 1.92
C MET A 87 15.27 6.01 2.82
N ALA A 88 15.68 5.19 3.78
CA ALA A 88 14.78 4.57 4.75
C ALA A 88 14.04 5.62 5.59
N SER A 89 14.78 6.62 6.08
CA SER A 89 14.21 7.71 6.89
C SER A 89 13.27 8.60 6.10
N PHE A 90 13.54 8.81 4.81
CA PHE A 90 12.64 9.51 3.90
C PHE A 90 11.36 8.72 3.65
N LEU A 91 11.48 7.44 3.32
CA LEU A 91 10.34 6.57 3.04
C LEU A 91 9.43 6.44 4.26
N ALA A 92 9.97 6.22 5.46
CA ALA A 92 9.20 6.13 6.69
C ALA A 92 8.37 7.40 6.97
N ARG A 93 8.99 8.59 6.78
CA ARG A 93 8.29 9.87 6.95
C ARG A 93 7.23 10.11 5.89
N ALA A 94 7.50 9.77 4.64
CA ALA A 94 6.55 9.91 3.54
C ALA A 94 5.34 8.98 3.73
N LEU A 95 5.57 7.72 4.11
CA LEU A 95 4.50 6.76 4.42
C LEU A 95 3.61 7.25 5.56
N ARG A 96 4.22 7.70 6.67
CA ARG A 96 3.47 8.31 7.78
C ARG A 96 2.67 9.52 7.30
N GLY A 97 3.27 10.38 6.48
CA GLY A 97 2.64 11.57 5.92
C GLY A 97 1.35 11.22 5.16
N ILE A 98 1.43 10.30 4.18
CA ILE A 98 0.29 9.82 3.39
C ILE A 98 -0.81 9.28 4.30
N TYR A 99 -0.44 8.41 5.25
CA TYR A 99 -1.41 7.81 6.19
C TYR A 99 -2.16 8.89 6.98
N THR A 100 -1.44 9.88 7.53
CA THR A 100 -2.02 10.96 8.32
C THR A 100 -2.83 11.95 7.49
N GLU A 101 -2.34 12.32 6.31
CA GLU A 101 -2.98 13.28 5.40
C GLU A 101 -4.35 12.77 4.94
N HIS A 102 -4.43 11.48 4.65
CA HIS A 102 -5.66 10.85 4.17
C HIS A 102 -6.48 10.20 5.28
N ASN A 103 -6.10 10.36 6.56
CA ASN A 103 -6.78 9.74 7.71
C ASN A 103 -7.09 8.25 7.47
N CYS A 104 -6.09 7.51 7.01
CA CYS A 104 -6.26 6.09 6.75
C CYS A 104 -6.45 5.35 8.09
N GLN A 105 -7.15 4.22 8.07
CA GLN A 105 -7.42 3.39 9.25
C GLN A 105 -6.72 2.04 9.20
N ALA A 106 -6.26 1.65 8.01
CA ALA A 106 -5.55 0.41 7.78
C ALA A 106 -4.60 0.54 6.59
N LEU A 107 -3.70 -0.43 6.50
CA LEU A 107 -2.79 -0.59 5.39
C LEU A 107 -2.95 -1.98 4.76
N VAL A 108 -2.98 -2.03 3.44
CA VAL A 108 -2.88 -3.28 2.68
C VAL A 108 -1.75 -3.18 1.68
N GLY A 109 -1.18 -4.30 1.24
CA GLY A 109 -0.14 -4.25 0.24
C GLY A 109 0.28 -5.60 -0.31
N GLU A 110 1.14 -5.56 -1.31
CA GLU A 110 1.82 -6.76 -1.81
C GLU A 110 3.10 -7.00 -1.01
N LEU A 111 3.37 -8.24 -0.60
CA LEU A 111 4.70 -8.60 -0.11
C LEU A 111 5.65 -8.75 -1.29
N PRO A 112 6.87 -8.19 -1.21
CA PRO A 112 7.89 -8.46 -2.20
C PRO A 112 8.17 -9.96 -2.27
N HIS A 113 7.86 -10.56 -3.41
CA HIS A 113 8.28 -11.93 -3.71
C HIS A 113 9.80 -11.95 -3.92
N GLY A 114 10.49 -12.91 -3.30
CA GLY A 114 11.95 -13.09 -3.36
C GLY A 114 12.56 -13.40 -4.73
N GLY A 115 11.89 -13.08 -5.84
CA GLY A 115 12.36 -13.25 -7.22
C GLY A 115 13.34 -12.18 -7.70
N GLY A 116 13.93 -11.39 -6.80
CA GLY A 116 14.91 -10.39 -7.16
C GLY A 116 16.13 -11.01 -7.86
N LEU A 117 16.46 -10.50 -9.05
CA LEU A 117 17.59 -11.02 -9.86
C LEU A 117 18.97 -10.79 -9.23
N SER A 118 19.06 -9.98 -8.17
CA SER A 118 20.31 -9.69 -7.47
C SER A 118 20.11 -9.56 -5.97
N ALA A 119 21.16 -9.87 -5.19
CA ALA A 119 21.16 -9.71 -3.74
C ALA A 119 20.82 -8.26 -3.32
N ARG A 120 21.23 -7.27 -4.11
CA ARG A 120 20.90 -5.86 -3.87
C ARG A 120 19.40 -5.59 -4.03
N ALA A 121 18.78 -6.09 -5.09
CA ALA A 121 17.34 -5.93 -5.31
C ALA A 121 16.52 -6.58 -4.18
N VAL A 122 16.89 -7.80 -3.77
CA VAL A 122 16.25 -8.49 -2.64
C VAL A 122 16.44 -7.71 -1.34
N SER A 123 17.64 -7.20 -1.07
CA SER A 123 17.92 -6.37 0.11
C SER A 123 17.07 -5.09 0.14
N HIS A 124 16.91 -4.43 -1.02
CA HIS A 124 16.06 -3.24 -1.16
C HIS A 124 14.60 -3.55 -0.89
N MET A 125 14.08 -4.61 -1.48
CA MET A 125 12.71 -5.08 -1.24
C MET A 125 12.47 -5.36 0.25
N ASN A 126 13.37 -6.11 0.89
CA ASN A 126 13.28 -6.42 2.32
C ASN A 126 13.37 -5.17 3.21
N MET A 127 14.23 -4.22 2.87
CA MET A 127 14.31 -2.94 3.59
C MET A 127 13.00 -2.16 3.49
N SER A 128 12.38 -2.09 2.31
CA SER A 128 11.11 -1.42 2.12
C SER A 128 10.00 -2.04 2.98
N THR A 129 9.87 -3.37 2.97
CA THR A 129 8.88 -4.07 3.81
C THR A 129 9.16 -3.92 5.30
N ALA A 130 10.42 -3.96 5.73
CA ALA A 130 10.79 -3.73 7.12
C ALA A 130 10.41 -2.31 7.58
N ILE A 131 10.58 -1.31 6.71
CA ILE A 131 10.15 0.07 6.99
C ILE A 131 8.63 0.14 7.15
N VAL A 132 7.87 -0.49 6.24
CA VAL A 132 6.41 -0.55 6.35
C VAL A 132 6.01 -1.18 7.68
N GLY A 133 6.53 -2.37 8.01
CA GLY A 133 6.21 -3.06 9.26
C GLY A 133 6.60 -2.28 10.51
N ALA A 134 7.73 -1.57 10.49
CA ALA A 134 8.14 -0.71 11.59
C ALA A 134 7.21 0.51 11.76
N VAL A 135 6.80 1.14 10.66
CA VAL A 135 5.89 2.29 10.69
C VAL A 135 4.49 1.86 11.13
N THR A 136 3.95 0.77 10.60
CA THR A 136 2.62 0.28 10.98
C THR A 136 2.60 -0.19 12.43
N GLY A 137 3.63 -0.93 12.88
CA GLY A 137 3.75 -1.35 14.27
C GLY A 137 3.91 -0.19 15.27
N LEU A 138 4.64 0.87 14.91
CA LEU A 138 4.80 2.05 15.77
C LEU A 138 3.53 2.90 15.89
N LEU A 139 2.70 2.89 14.84
CA LEU A 139 1.47 3.69 14.75
C LEU A 139 0.20 2.88 15.07
N ASP A 140 0.36 1.62 15.52
CA ASP A 140 -0.74 0.67 15.76
C ASP A 140 -1.69 0.55 14.56
N ILE A 141 -1.14 0.61 13.34
CA ILE A 141 -1.92 0.52 12.10
C ILE A 141 -2.11 -0.96 11.77
N PRO A 142 -3.35 -1.45 11.69
CA PRO A 142 -3.59 -2.82 11.24
C PRO A 142 -3.15 -2.95 9.78
N CYS A 143 -2.38 -3.99 9.49
CA CYS A 143 -1.84 -4.24 8.16
C CYS A 143 -2.02 -5.68 7.71
N GLU A 144 -2.30 -5.86 6.42
CA GLU A 144 -2.43 -7.16 5.77
C GLU A 144 -1.72 -7.16 4.43
N PHE A 145 -1.16 -8.30 4.02
CA PHE A 145 -0.46 -8.40 2.76
C PHE A 145 -0.89 -9.60 1.93
N CYS A 146 -0.75 -9.48 0.62
CA CYS A 146 -1.02 -10.52 -0.36
C CYS A 146 0.23 -10.86 -1.18
N SER A 147 0.14 -11.95 -1.96
CA SER A 147 1.19 -12.33 -2.89
C SER A 147 1.01 -11.68 -4.27
N PRO A 148 2.07 -11.53 -5.08
CA PRO A 148 1.95 -11.08 -6.47
C PRO A 148 0.95 -11.89 -7.30
N THR A 149 0.81 -13.19 -6.99
CA THR A 149 -0.14 -14.06 -7.67
C THR A 149 -1.58 -13.64 -7.38
N ASP A 150 -1.88 -13.29 -6.13
CA ASP A 150 -3.21 -12.82 -5.72
C ASP A 150 -3.55 -11.50 -6.39
N VAL A 151 -2.59 -10.56 -6.46
CA VAL A 151 -2.71 -9.29 -7.17
C VAL A 151 -3.10 -9.51 -8.63
N LYS A 152 -2.41 -10.43 -9.33
CA LYS A 152 -2.71 -10.74 -10.73
C LYS A 152 -4.07 -11.40 -10.93
N ILE A 153 -4.44 -12.35 -10.06
CA ILE A 153 -5.76 -13.00 -10.11
C ILE A 153 -6.86 -11.98 -9.86
N ALA A 154 -6.73 -11.15 -8.83
CA ALA A 154 -7.73 -10.16 -8.48
C ALA A 154 -7.89 -9.08 -9.55
N THR A 155 -6.79 -8.69 -10.20
CA THR A 155 -6.81 -7.66 -11.25
C THR A 155 -7.32 -8.21 -12.58
N CYS A 156 -6.72 -9.32 -13.05
CA CYS A 156 -6.86 -9.81 -14.43
C CYS A 156 -7.55 -11.18 -14.54
N GLY A 157 -7.88 -11.85 -13.43
CA GLY A 157 -8.46 -13.20 -13.44
C GLY A 157 -7.46 -14.30 -13.82
N THR A 158 -6.16 -14.02 -13.88
CA THR A 158 -5.13 -14.98 -14.30
C THR A 158 -3.81 -14.74 -13.57
N THR A 159 -3.03 -15.80 -13.33
CA THR A 159 -1.69 -15.74 -12.70
C THR A 159 -0.58 -15.29 -13.66
N THR A 160 -0.86 -15.30 -14.96
CA THR A 160 0.12 -15.06 -16.04
C THR A 160 0.02 -13.67 -16.64
N ALA A 161 -0.81 -12.78 -16.08
CA ALA A 161 -0.96 -11.42 -16.57
C ALA A 161 0.39 -10.69 -16.63
N SER A 162 0.62 -10.01 -17.75
CA SER A 162 1.72 -9.09 -17.95
C SER A 162 1.47 -7.78 -17.22
N LYS A 163 2.57 -7.06 -16.92
CA LYS A 163 2.51 -5.73 -16.29
C LYS A 163 1.65 -4.74 -17.07
N LEU A 164 1.72 -4.78 -18.41
CA LEU A 164 0.93 -3.89 -19.26
C LEU A 164 -0.57 -4.21 -19.19
N GLU A 165 -0.93 -5.50 -19.15
CA GLU A 165 -2.34 -5.91 -18.99
C GLU A 165 -2.89 -5.47 -17.64
N MET A 166 -2.12 -5.62 -16.56
CA MET A 166 -2.52 -5.13 -15.23
C MET A 166 -2.75 -3.63 -15.22
N MET A 167 -1.81 -2.84 -15.77
CA MET A 167 -1.96 -1.38 -15.89
C MET A 167 -3.21 -0.99 -16.69
N LYS A 168 -3.45 -1.61 -17.85
CA LYS A 168 -4.66 -1.38 -18.67
C LYS A 168 -5.94 -1.75 -17.92
N ARG A 169 -5.92 -2.84 -17.17
CA ARG A 169 -7.09 -3.29 -16.43
C ARG A 169 -7.46 -2.36 -15.28
N ILE A 170 -6.47 -1.90 -14.51
CA ILE A 170 -6.68 -0.94 -13.42
C ILE A 170 -7.19 0.40 -13.95
N ILE A 171 -6.60 0.92 -15.02
CA ILE A 171 -7.01 2.21 -15.57
C ILE A 171 -8.45 2.15 -16.12
N GLU A 172 -8.85 1.06 -16.77
CA GLU A 172 -10.21 0.85 -17.26
C GLU A 172 -11.21 0.72 -16.10
N MET A 173 -10.85 -0.07 -15.07
CA MET A 173 -11.71 -0.32 -13.90
C MET A 173 -12.09 0.98 -13.17
N TYR A 174 -11.18 1.94 -13.12
CA TYR A 174 -11.32 3.16 -12.35
C TYR A 174 -11.41 4.42 -13.22
N ASN A 175 -11.90 4.28 -14.47
CA ASN A 175 -12.22 5.37 -15.39
C ASN A 175 -11.05 6.35 -15.65
N GLY A 176 -9.81 5.85 -15.68
CA GLY A 176 -8.68 6.60 -16.18
C GLY A 176 -8.52 6.46 -17.69
N TYR A 177 -7.44 7.03 -18.24
CA TYR A 177 -7.09 6.86 -19.65
C TYR A 177 -5.58 6.92 -19.85
N TRP A 178 -5.12 6.51 -21.04
CA TRP A 178 -3.71 6.58 -21.40
C TRP A 178 -3.51 7.02 -22.84
N ASP A 179 -2.39 7.70 -23.07
CA ASP A 179 -1.92 8.09 -24.38
C ASP A 179 -0.72 7.23 -24.78
N THR A 180 -0.56 7.01 -26.07
CA THR A 180 0.61 6.34 -26.64
C THR A 180 1.50 7.32 -27.38
N LYS A 181 2.81 7.25 -27.14
CA LYS A 181 3.81 8.07 -27.85
C LYS A 181 4.86 7.16 -28.49
N ARG A 182 5.08 7.32 -29.80
CA ARG A 182 6.25 6.72 -30.46
C ARG A 182 7.50 7.51 -30.09
N VAL A 183 8.48 6.82 -29.52
CA VAL A 183 9.77 7.39 -29.12
C VAL A 183 10.87 6.74 -29.94
N ARG A 184 11.69 7.55 -30.61
CA ARG A 184 12.84 7.06 -31.35
C ARG A 184 13.84 6.42 -30.38
N CYS A 185 14.32 5.24 -30.72
CA CYS A 185 15.32 4.50 -29.97
C CYS A 185 16.36 3.91 -30.93
N LYS A 186 17.47 3.40 -30.39
CA LYS A 186 18.44 2.67 -31.20
C LYS A 186 17.78 1.40 -31.73
N ALA A 187 17.88 1.18 -33.05
CA ALA A 187 17.38 -0.04 -33.67
C ALA A 187 18.00 -1.27 -32.98
N SER A 188 17.14 -2.24 -32.67
CA SER A 188 17.51 -3.45 -31.93
C SER A 188 16.62 -4.60 -32.37
N VAL A 189 16.92 -5.83 -31.93
CA VAL A 189 16.06 -7.00 -32.20
C VAL A 189 14.62 -6.75 -31.72
N LYS A 190 14.44 -6.04 -30.59
CA LYS A 190 13.12 -5.68 -30.06
C LYS A 190 12.46 -4.52 -30.81
N TYR A 191 13.23 -3.62 -31.40
CA TYR A 191 12.75 -2.41 -32.08
C TYR A 191 13.49 -2.23 -33.42
N PRO A 192 13.19 -3.05 -34.44
CA PRO A 192 13.93 -3.02 -35.70
C PRO A 192 13.77 -1.69 -36.43
N GLU A 193 12.62 -1.04 -36.32
CA GLU A 193 12.34 0.27 -36.92
C GLU A 193 12.99 1.44 -36.16
N GLY A 194 13.64 1.20 -35.03
CA GLY A 194 14.20 2.26 -34.19
C GLY A 194 13.15 3.13 -33.51
N TYR A 195 11.97 2.57 -33.23
CA TYR A 195 10.93 3.22 -32.43
C TYR A 195 10.37 2.23 -31.39
N ARG A 196 10.04 2.76 -30.22
CA ARG A 196 9.25 2.07 -29.19
C ARG A 196 8.00 2.88 -28.86
N GLU A 197 6.98 2.20 -28.35
CA GLU A 197 5.81 2.85 -27.79
C GLU A 197 6.00 3.08 -26.29
N ASP A 198 5.92 4.34 -25.87
CA ASP A 198 5.86 4.73 -24.47
C ASP A 198 4.41 5.10 -24.13
N TYR A 199 3.94 4.64 -22.97
CA TYR A 199 2.58 4.89 -22.49
C TYR A 199 2.60 5.97 -21.41
N ILE A 200 1.72 6.95 -21.55
CA ILE A 200 1.47 8.02 -20.58
C ILE A 200 0.10 7.79 -19.97
N TRP A 201 0.06 7.53 -18.66
CA TRP A 201 -1.16 7.16 -17.94
C TRP A 201 -1.69 8.37 -17.18
N ASN A 202 -2.98 8.66 -17.31
CA ASN A 202 -3.66 9.74 -16.62
C ASN A 202 -4.67 9.13 -15.64
N PHE A 203 -4.36 9.20 -14.34
CA PHE A 203 -5.12 8.51 -13.31
C PHE A 203 -5.25 9.37 -12.06
N ARG A 204 -6.49 9.57 -11.58
CA ARG A 204 -6.83 10.36 -10.38
C ARG A 204 -6.07 11.69 -10.28
N GLY A 205 -6.02 12.43 -11.39
CA GLY A 205 -5.35 13.74 -11.49
C GLY A 205 -3.82 13.67 -11.67
N GLY A 206 -3.21 12.50 -11.54
CA GLY A 206 -1.79 12.27 -11.82
C GLY A 206 -1.52 11.90 -13.28
N ARG A 207 -0.29 12.21 -13.73
CA ARG A 207 0.24 11.82 -15.03
C ARG A 207 1.52 11.03 -14.85
N TYR A 208 1.55 9.79 -15.34
CA TYR A 208 2.59 8.81 -15.03
C TYR A 208 3.20 8.22 -16.30
N GLY A 209 4.53 8.01 -16.28
CA GLY A 209 5.16 7.10 -17.25
C GLY A 209 4.89 5.65 -16.87
N SER A 210 5.09 4.71 -17.80
CA SER A 210 4.74 3.29 -17.59
C SER A 210 5.40 2.68 -16.35
N GLY A 211 6.71 2.90 -16.15
CA GLY A 211 7.41 2.38 -14.97
C GLY A 211 7.13 3.10 -13.66
N LEU A 212 6.22 4.09 -13.64
CA LEU A 212 5.70 4.69 -12.41
C LEU A 212 4.26 4.25 -12.17
N PHE A 213 3.45 4.25 -13.23
CA PHE A 213 2.08 3.78 -13.16
C PHE A 213 1.99 2.30 -12.78
N GLU A 214 2.97 1.48 -13.18
CA GLU A 214 3.11 0.08 -12.74
C GLU A 214 2.97 -0.06 -11.22
N HIS A 215 3.71 0.74 -10.44
CA HIS A 215 3.66 0.69 -8.98
C HIS A 215 2.31 1.16 -8.41
N VAL A 216 1.64 2.11 -9.07
CA VAL A 216 0.28 2.53 -8.69
C VAL A 216 -0.71 1.41 -8.99
N ALA A 217 -0.59 0.75 -10.14
CA ALA A 217 -1.44 -0.35 -10.55
C ALA A 217 -1.28 -1.56 -9.63
N ASP A 218 -0.05 -1.91 -9.24
CA ASP A 218 0.24 -2.99 -8.29
C ASP A 218 -0.37 -2.66 -6.90
N SER A 219 -0.28 -1.39 -6.46
CA SER A 219 -0.98 -0.93 -5.24
C SER A 219 -2.49 -1.10 -5.36
N CYS A 220 -3.11 -0.74 -6.49
CA CYS A 220 -4.54 -0.96 -6.69
C CYS A 220 -4.89 -2.47 -6.72
N GLY A 221 -4.07 -3.29 -7.36
CA GLY A 221 -4.25 -4.73 -7.42
C GLY A 221 -4.13 -5.40 -6.03
N ALA A 222 -3.25 -4.90 -5.16
CA ALA A 222 -3.14 -5.36 -3.78
C ALA A 222 -4.41 -5.07 -2.96
N TYR A 223 -5.04 -3.91 -3.18
CA TYR A 223 -6.34 -3.61 -2.58
C TYR A 223 -7.42 -4.59 -3.08
N LEU A 224 -7.49 -4.82 -4.39
CA LEU A 224 -8.45 -5.76 -4.98
C LEU A 224 -8.27 -7.19 -4.44
N ALA A 225 -7.04 -7.65 -4.29
CA ALA A 225 -6.72 -8.97 -3.76
C ALA A 225 -7.16 -9.15 -2.30
N LEU A 226 -7.24 -8.05 -1.54
CA LEU A 226 -7.59 -8.06 -0.12
C LEU A 226 -8.96 -7.43 0.15
N ALA A 227 -9.75 -7.08 -0.88
CA ALA A 227 -11.05 -6.42 -0.71
C ALA A 227 -12.03 -7.25 0.13
N ASP A 228 -11.90 -8.59 0.08
CA ASP A 228 -12.69 -9.54 0.85
C ASP A 228 -11.99 -10.04 2.13
N SER A 229 -10.86 -9.44 2.51
CA SER A 229 -10.13 -9.86 3.71
C SER A 229 -10.87 -9.49 5.00
N ASN A 230 -10.52 -10.15 6.10
CA ASN A 230 -11.11 -9.85 7.40
C ASN A 230 -10.82 -8.41 7.82
N LEU A 231 -9.63 -7.88 7.50
CA LEU A 231 -9.27 -6.50 7.83
C LEU A 231 -10.20 -5.50 7.14
N ILE A 232 -10.43 -5.66 5.83
CA ILE A 232 -11.30 -4.73 5.08
C ILE A 232 -12.75 -4.88 5.51
N LYS A 233 -13.22 -6.12 5.74
CA LYS A 233 -14.57 -6.38 6.23
C LYS A 233 -14.83 -5.75 7.59
N LEU A 234 -13.88 -5.83 8.52
CA LEU A 234 -14.01 -5.24 9.86
C LEU A 234 -14.11 -3.70 9.84
N LEU A 235 -13.58 -3.05 8.81
CA LEU A 235 -13.63 -1.59 8.66
C LEU A 235 -14.87 -1.13 7.88
N GLY A 236 -15.30 -1.92 6.89
CA GLY A 236 -16.40 -1.58 5.99
C GLY A 236 -17.79 -2.09 6.38
N SER A 237 -17.91 -2.95 7.39
CA SER A 237 -19.20 -3.43 7.95
C SER A 237 -19.76 -2.50 9.02
#